data_AF-A0A0J9TLT4-F1
#
_entry.id   AF-A0A0J9TLT4-F1
#
_cell.length_a   1.000
_cell.length_b   1.000
_cell.length_c   1.000
_cell.angle_alpha   90.00
_cell.angle_beta   90.00
_cell.angle_gamma   90.00
#
_symmetry.space_group_name_H-M   'P 1'
#
loop_
_entity.id
_entity.type
_entity.pdbx_description
1 polymer ?
#
loop_
_entity_poly.entity_id
_entity_poly.type
_entity_poly.pdbx_seq_one_letter_code
_entity_poly.pdbx_strand_id
1 'polypeptide(L)'
;MHEGKFNQNTPVKDFIDHIESHYIISANLDIDNPLIYDINKDDLYEMNILYRLYMNYKVLDTILENASNEVKVKSLSHSTACCKDYLEARYICDTSKNESNIPFCNKLKVFKTKYDELVQKVIKQGSEVSDYLIKLEECPDNKIITTAVTGTVVGLIPLFGVLYKVSE
;
A
#
# COMPACT_ATOMS: atom_id res chain seq x y z
N MET A 1 -9.53 1.63 -17.12
CA MET A 1 -9.58 1.66 -15.65
C MET A 1 -10.01 3.06 -15.24
N HIS A 2 -11.22 3.22 -14.71
CA HIS A 2 -11.68 4.51 -14.19
C HIS A 2 -11.36 4.56 -12.70
N GLU A 3 -10.61 5.59 -12.28
CA GLU A 3 -10.42 5.94 -10.87
C GLU A 3 -11.78 6.37 -10.30
N GLY A 4 -12.42 5.49 -9.53
CA GLY A 4 -13.65 5.80 -8.80
C GLY A 4 -13.34 6.72 -7.63
N LYS A 5 -13.47 8.04 -7.85
CA LYS A 5 -13.58 9.00 -6.74
C LYS A 5 -15.01 8.96 -6.22
N PHE A 6 -15.20 8.45 -5.00
CA PHE A 6 -16.48 8.50 -4.30
C PHE A 6 -16.74 9.92 -3.82
N ASN A 7 -17.64 10.65 -4.49
CA ASN A 7 -18.09 11.97 -4.07
C ASN A 7 -19.25 11.84 -3.06
N GLN A 8 -19.24 12.66 -2.02
CA GLN A 8 -20.17 12.63 -0.88
C GLN A 8 -21.65 12.83 -1.21
N ASN A 9 -22.00 13.07 -2.47
CA ASN A 9 -23.38 13.33 -2.93
C ASN A 9 -23.92 12.24 -3.86
N THR A 10 -23.23 11.10 -4.01
CA THR A 10 -23.72 10.01 -4.84
C THR A 10 -24.98 9.42 -4.17
N PRO A 11 -26.17 9.52 -4.79
CA PRO A 11 -27.38 8.90 -4.28
C PRO A 11 -27.13 7.41 -4.05
N VAL A 12 -27.73 6.85 -2.99
CA VAL A 12 -27.66 5.40 -2.68
C VAL A 12 -27.89 4.54 -3.93
N LYS A 13 -28.78 4.99 -4.81
CA LYS A 13 -29.04 4.33 -6.10
C LYS A 13 -27.81 4.24 -6.99
N ASP A 14 -27.08 5.34 -7.18
CA ASP A 14 -25.89 5.37 -8.04
C ASP A 14 -24.76 4.50 -7.44
N PHE A 15 -24.69 4.41 -6.10
CA PHE A 15 -23.79 3.48 -5.41
C PHE A 15 -24.17 2.02 -5.65
N ILE A 16 -25.45 1.68 -5.55
CA ILE A 16 -25.97 0.33 -5.81
C ILE A 16 -25.75 -0.04 -7.28
N ASP A 17 -26.14 0.83 -8.22
CA ASP A 17 -25.98 0.62 -9.65
C ASP A 17 -24.49 0.42 -10.02
N HIS A 18 -23.58 1.13 -9.36
CA HIS A 18 -22.14 0.97 -9.57
C HIS A 18 -21.56 -0.34 -9.00
N ILE A 19 -22.06 -0.80 -7.85
CA ILE A 19 -21.69 -2.09 -7.27
C ILE A 19 -22.20 -3.24 -8.15
N GLU A 20 -23.47 -3.17 -8.56
CA GLU A 20 -24.09 -4.16 -9.43
C GLU A 20 -23.41 -4.24 -10.80
N SER A 21 -22.91 -3.10 -11.32
CA SER A 21 -22.23 -3.08 -12.61
C SER A 21 -20.82 -3.70 -12.59
N HIS A 22 -20.20 -3.88 -11.41
CA HIS A 22 -18.78 -4.30 -11.32
C HIS A 22 -18.56 -5.78 -10.97
N TYR A 23 -19.56 -6.53 -10.49
CA TYR A 23 -19.55 -8.00 -10.53
C TYR A 23 -20.91 -8.59 -10.15
N ILE A 24 -21.35 -9.64 -10.86
CA ILE A 24 -22.49 -10.49 -10.52
C ILE A 24 -22.15 -11.24 -9.22
N ILE A 25 -22.35 -10.59 -8.08
CA ILE A 25 -22.50 -11.29 -6.80
C ILE A 25 -24.00 -11.50 -6.68
N SER A 26 -24.45 -12.72 -6.95
CA SER A 26 -25.77 -13.22 -6.58
C SER A 26 -25.87 -13.32 -5.05
N ALA A 27 -25.73 -12.20 -4.35
CA ALA A 27 -26.15 -12.08 -2.98
C ALA A 27 -27.61 -11.62 -3.06
N ASN A 28 -28.52 -12.52 -2.68
CA ASN A 28 -29.88 -12.14 -2.31
C ASN A 28 -29.76 -11.19 -1.11
N LEU A 29 -29.51 -9.92 -1.37
CA LEU A 29 -29.67 -8.85 -0.42
C LEU A 29 -31.17 -8.69 -0.26
N ASP A 30 -31.69 -9.15 0.88
CA ASP A 30 -33.07 -8.97 1.27
C ASP A 30 -33.31 -7.46 1.45
N ILE A 31 -33.82 -6.81 0.40
CA ILE A 31 -33.92 -5.35 0.24
C ILE A 31 -34.92 -4.74 1.24
N ASP A 32 -35.73 -5.57 1.90
CA ASP A 32 -36.74 -5.16 2.87
C ASP A 32 -36.17 -4.66 4.21
N ASN A 33 -34.86 -4.76 4.42
CA ASN A 33 -34.18 -4.15 5.56
C ASN A 33 -33.05 -3.24 5.06
N PRO A 34 -33.32 -1.94 4.81
CA PRO A 34 -32.28 -1.00 4.41
C PRO A 34 -31.43 -0.69 5.64
N LEU A 35 -30.59 -1.64 6.05
CA LEU A 35 -29.45 -1.44 6.94
C LEU A 35 -28.34 -0.70 6.19
N ILE A 36 -28.70 0.38 5.49
CA ILE A 36 -27.75 1.38 5.04
C ILE A 36 -27.51 2.24 6.26
N TYR A 37 -26.58 1.77 7.11
CA TYR A 37 -26.05 2.59 8.17
C TYR A 37 -25.45 3.86 7.54
N ASP A 38 -25.60 4.98 8.21
CA ASP A 38 -24.91 6.22 7.84
C ASP A 38 -23.41 5.97 8.04
N ILE A 39 -22.70 5.62 6.96
CA ILE A 39 -21.26 5.39 7.01
C ILE A 39 -20.63 6.77 7.06
N ASN A 40 -20.07 7.11 8.22
CA ASN A 40 -19.38 8.38 8.35
C ASN A 40 -18.19 8.43 7.38
N LYS A 41 -17.78 9.64 7.00
CA LYS A 41 -16.73 9.85 5.99
C LYS A 41 -15.40 9.19 6.37
N ASP A 42 -15.07 9.17 7.65
CA ASP A 42 -13.80 8.67 8.16
C ASP A 42 -13.80 7.13 8.13
N ASP A 43 -14.90 6.48 8.51
CA ASP A 43 -15.09 5.04 8.38
C ASP A 43 -14.99 4.60 6.90
N LEU A 44 -15.64 5.35 5.99
CA LEU A 44 -15.54 5.08 4.55
C LEU A 44 -14.12 5.25 4.03
N TYR A 45 -13.39 6.24 4.53
CA TYR A 45 -12.00 6.48 4.17
C TYR A 45 -11.10 5.32 4.61
N GLU A 46 -11.24 4.90 5.86
CA GLU A 46 -10.55 3.76 6.46
C GLU A 46 -10.85 2.45 5.73
N MET A 47 -12.12 2.19 5.41
CA MET A 47 -12.54 1.04 4.61
C MET A 47 -11.90 1.03 3.23
N ASN A 48 -11.81 2.18 2.57
CA ASN A 48 -11.19 2.31 1.25
C ASN A 48 -9.68 2.00 1.30
N ILE A 49 -8.97 2.39 2.36
CA ILE A 49 -7.56 2.03 2.54
C ILE A 49 -7.41 0.52 2.67
N LEU A 50 -8.20 -0.12 3.55
CA LEU A 50 -8.18 -1.58 3.72
C LEU A 50 -8.52 -2.30 2.42
N TYR A 51 -9.50 -1.81 1.66
CA TYR A 51 -9.88 -2.40 0.38
C TYR A 51 -8.71 -2.41 -0.61
N ARG A 52 -8.00 -1.29 -0.80
CA ARG A 52 -6.84 -1.22 -1.70
C ARG A 52 -5.70 -2.12 -1.25
N LEU A 53 -5.45 -2.20 0.06
CA LEU A 53 -4.48 -3.13 0.65
C LEU A 53 -4.80 -4.58 0.28
N TYR A 54 -6.05 -5.02 0.48
CA TYR A 54 -6.47 -6.40 0.18
C TYR A 54 -6.51 -6.69 -1.33
N MET A 55 -6.84 -5.71 -2.17
CA MET A 55 -6.79 -5.85 -3.62
C MET A 55 -5.36 -6.13 -4.11
N ASN A 56 -4.38 -5.35 -3.66
CA ASN A 56 -2.98 -5.57 -4.00
C ASN A 56 -2.46 -6.90 -3.42
N TYR A 57 -2.80 -7.22 -2.16
CA TYR A 57 -2.47 -8.51 -1.55
C TYR A 57 -2.99 -9.70 -2.38
N LYS A 58 -4.25 -9.64 -2.84
CA LYS A 58 -4.84 -10.74 -3.63
C LYS A 58 -4.11 -10.95 -4.94
N VAL A 59 -3.70 -9.87 -5.61
CA VAL A 59 -2.88 -9.98 -6.82
C VAL A 59 -1.54 -10.62 -6.49
N LEU A 60 -0.85 -10.16 -5.44
CA LEU A 60 0.41 -10.75 -4.97
C LEU A 60 0.25 -12.25 -4.69
N ASP A 61 -0.72 -12.65 -3.86
CA ASP A 61 -1.00 -14.04 -3.50
C ASP A 61 -1.28 -14.93 -4.72
N THR A 62 -1.87 -14.37 -5.78
CA THR A 62 -2.14 -15.09 -7.04
C THR A 62 -0.89 -15.23 -7.93
N ILE A 63 -0.10 -14.17 -8.07
CA ILE A 63 1.03 -14.16 -9.03
C ILE A 63 2.27 -14.86 -8.47
N LEU A 64 2.40 -14.93 -7.15
CA LEU A 64 3.60 -15.45 -6.47
C LEU A 64 3.81 -16.97 -6.63
N GLU A 65 2.91 -17.67 -7.32
CA GLU A 65 3.08 -19.09 -7.68
C GLU A 65 3.96 -19.31 -8.92
N ASN A 66 4.29 -18.27 -9.70
CA ASN A 66 5.04 -18.39 -10.96
C ASN A 66 6.23 -17.43 -11.05
N ALA A 67 7.45 -17.93 -11.19
CA ALA A 67 8.66 -17.10 -11.26
C ALA A 67 8.99 -16.60 -12.69
N SER A 68 8.17 -15.71 -13.25
CA SER A 68 8.45 -15.04 -14.53
C SER A 68 8.88 -13.58 -14.34
N ASN A 69 9.54 -12.99 -15.35
CA ASN A 69 9.91 -11.56 -15.33
C ASN A 69 8.69 -10.64 -15.18
N GLU A 70 7.55 -11.02 -15.77
CA GLU A 70 6.30 -10.29 -15.62
C GLU A 70 5.81 -10.31 -14.16
N VAL A 71 5.99 -11.44 -13.46
CA VAL A 71 5.66 -11.57 -12.05
C VAL A 71 6.59 -10.71 -11.18
N LYS A 72 7.89 -10.62 -11.49
CA LYS A 72 8.82 -9.73 -10.77
C LYS A 72 8.36 -8.26 -10.83
N VAL A 73 8.02 -7.76 -12.03
CA VAL A 73 7.53 -6.38 -12.23
C VAL A 73 6.20 -6.13 -11.50
N LYS A 74 5.25 -7.07 -11.60
CA LYS A 74 3.96 -6.96 -10.91
C LYS A 74 4.12 -7.02 -9.40
N SER A 75 4.97 -7.90 -8.86
CA SER A 75 5.25 -7.99 -7.42
C SER A 75 5.80 -6.68 -6.88
N LEU A 76 6.77 -6.07 -7.57
CA LEU A 76 7.31 -4.77 -7.17
C LEU A 76 6.24 -3.69 -7.20
N SER A 77 5.45 -3.62 -8.28
CA SER A 77 4.38 -2.63 -8.42
C SER A 77 3.33 -2.73 -7.31
N HIS A 78 2.84 -3.94 -7.04
CA HIS A 78 1.77 -4.16 -6.05
C HIS A 78 2.27 -4.04 -4.61
N SER A 79 3.49 -4.50 -4.30
CA SER A 79 4.08 -4.27 -2.96
C SER A 79 4.39 -2.80 -2.70
N THR A 80 4.83 -2.05 -3.71
CA THR A 80 4.98 -0.59 -3.62
C THR A 80 3.65 0.11 -3.35
N ALA A 81 2.57 -0.32 -4.02
CA ALA A 81 1.23 0.22 -3.78
C ALA A 81 0.76 -0.09 -2.34
N CYS A 82 0.98 -1.32 -1.86
CA CYS A 82 0.73 -1.69 -0.47
C CYS A 82 1.50 -0.78 0.51
N CYS A 83 2.76 -0.46 0.25
CA CYS A 83 3.54 0.42 1.12
C CYS A 83 2.90 1.79 1.31
N LYS A 84 2.43 2.42 0.22
CA LYS A 84 1.77 3.73 0.30
C LYS A 84 0.54 3.67 1.21
N ASP A 85 -0.37 2.74 0.94
CA ASP A 85 -1.62 2.61 1.69
C ASP A 85 -1.38 2.15 3.15
N TYR A 86 -0.38 1.29 3.38
CA TYR A 86 -0.04 0.79 4.72
C TYR A 86 0.58 1.88 5.59
N LEU A 87 1.48 2.70 5.05
CA LEU A 87 2.07 3.82 5.80
C LEU A 87 1.01 4.84 6.21
N GLU A 88 0.06 5.11 5.32
CA GLU A 88 -1.10 5.96 5.62
C GLU A 88 -1.99 5.36 6.71
N ALA A 89 -2.36 4.08 6.57
CA ALA A 89 -3.15 3.36 7.57
C ALA A 89 -2.45 3.33 8.94
N ARG A 90 -1.15 3.07 8.95
CA ARG A 90 -0.32 3.06 10.16
C ARG A 90 -0.30 4.43 10.81
N TYR A 91 -0.13 5.50 10.03
CA TYR A 91 -0.15 6.86 10.56
C TYR A 91 -1.49 7.20 11.23
N ILE A 92 -2.62 6.78 10.64
CA ILE A 92 -3.95 6.93 11.26
C ILE A 92 -3.97 6.19 12.61
N CYS A 93 -3.48 4.95 12.65
CA CYS A 93 -3.45 4.15 13.88
C CYS A 93 -2.50 4.68 14.96
N ASP A 94 -1.36 5.23 14.57
CA ASP A 94 -0.35 5.75 15.50
C ASP A 94 -0.74 7.11 16.09
N THR A 95 -1.52 7.90 15.33
CA THR A 95 -1.93 9.26 15.74
C THR A 95 -3.34 9.37 16.28
N SER A 96 -4.19 8.37 16.04
CA SER A 96 -5.55 8.36 16.57
C SER A 96 -5.54 8.15 18.07
N LYS A 97 -6.18 9.08 18.78
CA LYS A 97 -6.53 8.94 20.20
C LYS A 97 -7.97 8.44 20.39
N ASN A 98 -8.69 8.20 19.29
CA ASN A 98 -10.11 7.89 19.30
C ASN A 98 -10.33 6.38 19.30
N GLU A 99 -11.23 5.93 20.18
CA GLU A 99 -11.64 4.51 20.25
C GLU A 99 -12.33 4.03 18.96
N SER A 100 -12.89 4.96 18.16
CA SER A 100 -13.55 4.67 16.88
C SER A 100 -12.64 4.02 15.84
N ASN A 101 -11.33 4.26 15.90
CA ASN A 101 -10.37 3.73 14.92
C ASN A 101 -9.84 2.35 15.34
N ILE A 102 -10.21 1.87 16.54
CA ILE A 102 -9.80 0.55 17.06
C ILE A 102 -10.19 -0.58 16.09
N PRO A 103 -11.41 -0.64 15.52
CA PRO A 103 -11.78 -1.66 14.55
C PRO A 103 -10.90 -1.63 13.29
N PHE A 104 -10.66 -0.44 12.72
CA PHE A 104 -9.77 -0.27 11.57
C PHE A 104 -8.34 -0.73 11.87
N CYS A 105 -7.77 -0.30 13.00
CA CYS A 105 -6.42 -0.67 13.39
C CYS A 105 -6.28 -2.16 13.71
N ASN A 106 -7.32 -2.79 14.25
CA ASN A 106 -7.35 -4.24 14.41
C ASN A 106 -7.36 -4.96 13.05
N LYS A 107 -8.13 -4.47 12.07
CA LYS A 107 -8.11 -5.02 10.71
C LYS A 107 -6.77 -4.79 10.01
N LEU A 108 -6.13 -3.64 10.22
CA LEU A 108 -4.78 -3.37 9.71
C LEU A 108 -3.74 -4.34 10.27
N LYS A 109 -3.79 -4.65 11.58
CA LYS A 109 -2.92 -5.66 12.20
C LYS A 109 -3.12 -7.04 11.58
N VAL A 110 -4.37 -7.45 11.36
CA VAL A 110 -4.70 -8.71 10.67
C VAL A 110 -4.15 -8.73 9.25
N PHE A 111 -4.28 -7.62 8.52
CA PHE A 111 -3.70 -7.48 7.19
C PHE A 111 -2.17 -7.65 7.22
N LYS A 112 -1.48 -6.96 8.14
CA LYS A 112 -0.03 -7.07 8.29
C LYS A 112 0.40 -8.53 8.50
N THR A 113 -0.26 -9.25 9.41
CA THR A 113 0.04 -10.67 9.66
C THR A 113 -0.10 -11.51 8.38
N LYS A 114 -1.19 -11.34 7.62
CA LYS A 114 -1.39 -12.07 6.35
C LYS A 114 -0.32 -11.73 5.32
N TYR A 115 0.06 -10.47 5.21
CA TYR A 115 1.09 -10.04 4.28
C TYR A 115 2.47 -10.60 4.67
N ASP A 116 2.81 -10.59 5.96
CA ASP A 116 4.06 -11.18 6.45
C ASP A 116 4.11 -12.69 6.18
N GLU A 117 2.99 -13.41 6.38
CA GLU A 117 2.87 -14.83 6.03
C GLU A 117 3.09 -15.08 4.53
N LEU A 118 2.54 -14.23 3.67
CA LEU A 118 2.75 -14.28 2.23
C LEU A 118 4.24 -14.10 1.87
N VAL A 119 4.88 -13.08 2.42
CA VAL A 119 6.33 -12.83 2.24
C VAL A 119 7.15 -14.05 2.68
N GLN A 120 6.85 -14.60 3.86
CA GLN A 120 7.56 -15.78 4.38
C GLN A 120 7.37 -17.02 3.52
N LYS A 121 6.18 -17.22 2.93
CA LYS A 121 5.91 -18.30 1.98
C LYS A 121 6.82 -18.19 0.75
N VAL A 122 6.94 -17.00 0.17
CA VAL A 122 7.79 -16.75 -1.01
C VAL A 122 9.27 -16.97 -0.70
N ILE A 123 9.75 -16.48 0.44
CA ILE A 123 11.14 -16.67 0.89
C ILE A 123 11.44 -18.16 1.08
N LYS A 124 10.56 -18.89 1.78
CA LYS A 124 10.74 -20.34 2.01
C LYS A 124 10.73 -21.16 0.72
N GLN A 125 10.01 -20.72 -0.29
CA GLN A 125 10.00 -21.35 -1.60
C GLN A 125 11.31 -21.10 -2.39
N GLY A 126 12.17 -20.20 -1.93
CA GLY A 126 13.41 -19.83 -2.64
C GLY A 126 13.14 -19.14 -3.97
N SER A 127 11.99 -18.48 -4.11
CA SER A 127 11.60 -17.81 -5.35
C SER A 127 12.41 -16.53 -5.53
N GLU A 128 13.03 -16.35 -6.70
CA GLU A 128 13.70 -15.09 -7.09
C GLU A 128 12.77 -13.86 -7.05
N VAL A 129 11.45 -14.09 -6.95
CA VAL A 129 10.46 -13.01 -6.79
C VAL A 129 10.51 -12.38 -5.39
N SER A 130 11.07 -13.06 -4.38
CA SER A 130 11.22 -12.50 -3.02
C SER A 130 11.95 -11.16 -3.02
N ASP A 131 12.94 -11.01 -3.90
CA ASP A 131 13.79 -9.82 -3.99
C ASP A 131 13.05 -8.61 -4.57
N TYR A 132 11.89 -8.85 -5.19
CA TYR A 132 11.03 -7.83 -5.79
C TYR A 132 9.78 -7.54 -4.94
N LEU A 133 9.64 -8.19 -3.79
CA LEU A 133 8.51 -8.01 -2.88
C LEU A 133 8.95 -7.15 -1.69
N ILE A 134 8.41 -5.95 -1.57
CA ILE A 134 8.72 -5.06 -0.44
C ILE A 134 7.96 -5.55 0.81
N LYS A 135 8.67 -5.72 1.93
CA LYS A 135 8.04 -6.01 3.23
C LYS A 135 7.41 -4.75 3.81
N LEU A 136 6.27 -4.89 4.51
CA LEU A 136 5.58 -3.73 5.10
C LEU A 136 6.44 -2.96 6.11
N GLU A 137 7.34 -3.66 6.82
CA GLU A 137 8.28 -3.05 7.77
C GLU A 137 9.44 -2.30 7.11
N GLU A 138 9.71 -2.60 5.84
CA GLU A 138 10.77 -1.98 5.02
C GLU A 138 10.22 -0.85 4.13
N CYS A 139 8.91 -0.56 4.22
CA CYS A 139 8.31 0.54 3.47
C CYS A 139 8.96 1.87 3.84
N PRO A 140 9.41 2.68 2.86
CA PRO A 140 10.12 3.91 3.14
C PRO A 140 9.16 4.94 3.76
N ASP A 141 9.41 5.32 5.00
CA ASP A 141 8.71 6.43 5.64
C ASP A 141 9.03 7.72 4.88
N ASN A 142 8.05 8.28 4.18
CA ASN A 142 8.18 9.55 3.46
C ASN A 142 8.50 10.75 4.38
N LYS A 143 8.43 10.60 5.70
CA LYS A 143 8.92 11.57 6.70
C LYS A 143 10.44 11.55 6.88
N ILE A 144 11.13 10.54 6.36
CA ILE A 144 12.60 10.41 6.33
C ILE A 144 13.07 10.49 4.87
N ILE A 145 12.69 11.53 4.14
CA ILE A 145 13.51 11.94 2.99
C ILE A 145 14.68 12.74 3.56
N THR A 146 15.62 12.06 4.21
CA THR A 146 16.99 12.56 4.30
C THR A 146 17.56 12.52 2.89
N THR A 147 17.88 13.70 2.38
CA THR A 147 18.73 13.99 1.24
C THR A 147 20.01 13.14 1.22
N ALA A 148 19.91 11.88 0.81
CA ALA A 148 21.02 11.19 0.19
C ALA A 148 20.86 11.41 -1.31
N VAL A 149 21.41 12.55 -1.77
CA VAL A 149 21.76 12.72 -3.17
C VAL A 149 22.77 11.61 -3.47
N THR A 150 22.30 10.47 -3.96
CA THR A 150 23.15 9.46 -4.59
C THR A 150 23.56 10.00 -5.95
N GLY A 151 24.38 11.06 -5.91
CA GLY A 151 25.23 11.41 -7.03
C GLY A 151 26.15 10.23 -7.25
N THR A 152 26.00 9.59 -8.41
CA THR A 152 27.02 8.72 -8.99
C THR A 152 28.37 9.43 -8.90
N VAL A 153 29.20 9.02 -7.95
CA VAL A 153 30.60 9.43 -7.86
C VAL A 153 31.32 8.75 -9.02
N VAL A 154 31.29 9.39 -10.18
CA VAL A 154 32.26 9.13 -11.24
C VAL A 154 33.26 10.28 -11.20
N GLY A 155 34.32 10.06 -10.42
CA GLY A 155 35.64 10.64 -10.62
C GLY A 155 35.81 12.15 -10.55
N LEU A 156 35.90 12.71 -9.34
CA LEU A 156 36.82 13.83 -9.10
C LEU A 156 37.51 13.61 -7.75
N ILE A 157 38.78 13.23 -7.82
CA ILE A 157 39.72 13.30 -6.70
C ILE A 157 39.94 14.80 -6.44
N PRO A 158 39.60 15.36 -5.27
CA PRO A 158 40.04 16.69 -4.92
C PRO A 158 41.53 16.59 -4.57
N LEU A 159 42.40 16.78 -5.57
CA LEU A 159 43.80 17.07 -5.36
C LEU A 159 43.92 18.47 -4.76
N PHE A 160 43.63 18.62 -3.46
CA PHE A 160 44.11 19.77 -2.71
C PHE A 160 45.53 19.48 -2.20
N GLY A 161 46.44 19.39 -3.16
CA GLY A 161 47.88 19.39 -2.96
C GLY A 161 48.49 20.67 -3.55
N VAL A 162 48.99 21.53 -2.67
CA VAL A 162 50.13 22.44 -2.85
C VAL A 162 50.04 23.53 -3.93
N LEU A 163 49.82 24.78 -3.50
CA LEU A 163 50.40 25.99 -4.10
C LEU A 163 50.82 26.94 -2.95
N TYR A 164 52.06 26.80 -2.49
CA TYR A 164 53.22 27.66 -2.77
C TYR A 164 53.23 29.02 -2.04
N LYS A 165 54.18 29.11 -1.10
CA LYS A 165 54.70 30.31 -0.44
C LYS A 165 55.11 31.37 -1.47
N VAL A 166 54.60 32.59 -1.33
CA VAL A 166 55.19 33.79 -1.95
C VAL A 166 55.56 34.74 -0.80
N SER A 167 56.84 35.07 -0.75
CA SER A 167 57.51 35.94 0.21
C SER A 167 57.19 37.41 -0.01
N GLU A 168 57.07 38.15 1.10
CA GLU A 168 57.65 39.50 1.26
C GLU A 168 58.20 39.63 2.69
#